data_AF-A0A0C3ISP1-F1
#
_entry.id   AF-A0A0C3ISP1-F1
#
_cell.length_a   1.000
_cell.length_b   1.000
_cell.length_c   1.000
_cell.angle_alpha   90.00
_cell.angle_beta   90.00
_cell.angle_gamma   90.00
#
_symmetry.space_group_name_H-M   'P 1'
#
loop_
_entity.id
_entity.type
_entity.pdbx_description
1 polymer ?
#
loop_
_entity_poly.entity_id
_entity_poly.type
_entity_poly.pdbx_seq_one_letter_code
_entity_poly.pdbx_strand_id
1 'polypeptide(L)'
;MLYLSQAVSNAIDVDNKVNYKDMVKRICSIHPGPTKIYVNMKHVEKLPTINGSGDKSNLSGEDSGKQKHSDLNMCLAQWHMKLLSWYKNENNKGMTYIRPVGPIPLSPVMVLDWCHALDEGQATLSVPPNLESFNWSNKVPFLHPAHKVQAQASQNIDINSITGVLLLQTLANSGLFSPSVSSACTSPVPPPVTPTHIPQDPPISPPVPSPSHLSHFLCYAETNLSVCNTTLYEWELELQSIGPDILMDINDQTLARAGITTGDIIHLKKGSLLWWNGPDAKRKHSNTGASSGNEQVGQASSPPTRPLKKITYEKRFKDGGGCHFTASPMTINKDDDGSKLAPLDYDLYYHCTPRSSQRQMQR
;
A
#
# COMPACT_ATOMS: atom_id res chain seq x y z
N MET A 1 14.93 -59.71 -12.15
CA MET A 1 13.54 -59.26 -11.96
C MET A 1 13.52 -58.31 -10.77
N LEU A 2 13.41 -57.01 -11.00
CA LEU A 2 13.19 -56.01 -9.95
C LEU A 2 11.77 -55.48 -10.11
N TYR A 3 10.95 -55.66 -9.07
CA TYR A 3 9.59 -55.17 -8.99
C TYR A 3 9.61 -53.63 -8.88
N LEU A 4 9.03 -52.92 -9.86
CA LEU A 4 8.60 -51.54 -9.67
C LEU A 4 7.32 -51.57 -8.80
N SER A 5 7.41 -51.04 -7.58
CA SER A 5 6.23 -50.73 -6.78
C SER A 5 5.54 -49.51 -7.37
N GLN A 6 4.54 -49.73 -8.22
CA GLN A 6 3.61 -48.69 -8.65
C GLN A 6 2.81 -48.22 -7.43
N ALA A 7 3.12 -47.05 -6.88
CA ALA A 7 2.27 -46.41 -5.88
C ALA A 7 1.00 -45.93 -6.59
N VAL A 8 -0.01 -46.79 -6.60
CA VAL A 8 -1.37 -46.45 -7.02
C VAL A 8 -1.88 -45.41 -6.01
N SER A 9 -1.88 -44.14 -6.41
CA SER A 9 -2.51 -43.07 -5.65
C SER A 9 -4.02 -43.31 -5.68
N ASN A 10 -4.54 -43.97 -4.66
CA ASN A 10 -5.98 -44.17 -4.49
C ASN A 10 -6.64 -42.79 -4.44
N ALA A 11 -7.36 -42.43 -5.51
CA ALA A 11 -8.22 -41.27 -5.50
C ALA A 11 -9.34 -41.55 -4.48
N ILE A 12 -9.41 -40.72 -3.43
CA ILE A 12 -10.49 -40.81 -2.43
C ILE A 12 -11.65 -40.00 -3.00
N ASP A 13 -12.76 -40.69 -3.28
CA ASP A 13 -14.00 -40.02 -3.66
C ASP A 13 -14.65 -39.37 -2.43
N VAL A 14 -15.04 -38.10 -2.56
CA VAL A 14 -15.49 -37.28 -1.43
C VAL A 14 -16.93 -36.85 -1.67
N ASP A 15 -17.87 -37.76 -1.38
CA ASP A 15 -19.30 -37.53 -1.63
C ASP A 15 -20.02 -36.75 -0.52
N ASN A 16 -19.41 -36.59 0.65
CA ASN A 16 -20.05 -35.90 1.77
C ASN A 16 -19.05 -35.28 2.77
N LYS A 17 -19.57 -34.45 3.67
CA LYS A 17 -18.79 -33.70 4.67
C LYS A 17 -18.02 -34.59 5.65
N VAL A 18 -18.52 -35.79 5.94
CA VAL A 18 -17.84 -36.73 6.85
C VAL A 18 -16.62 -37.33 6.14
N ASN A 19 -16.77 -37.75 4.88
CA ASN A 19 -15.66 -38.21 4.05
C ASN A 19 -14.58 -37.14 3.88
N TYR A 20 -14.99 -35.87 3.69
CA TYR A 20 -14.04 -34.76 3.62
C TYR A 20 -13.23 -34.58 4.91
N LYS A 21 -13.90 -34.61 6.07
CA LYS A 21 -13.23 -34.49 7.37
C LYS A 21 -12.25 -35.64 7.61
N ASP A 22 -12.62 -36.86 7.25
CA ASP A 22 -11.75 -38.03 7.40
C ASP A 22 -10.54 -37.96 6.45
N MET A 23 -10.76 -37.54 5.20
CA MET A 23 -9.69 -37.28 4.24
C MET A 23 -8.70 -36.23 4.75
N VAL A 24 -9.19 -35.09 5.25
CA VAL A 24 -8.34 -34.03 5.83
C VAL A 24 -7.56 -34.57 7.04
N LYS A 25 -8.20 -35.35 7.92
CA LYS A 25 -7.54 -35.97 9.07
C LYS A 25 -6.42 -36.93 8.64
N ARG A 26 -6.63 -37.73 7.59
CA ARG A 26 -5.62 -38.64 7.02
C ARG A 26 -4.46 -37.88 6.38
N ILE A 27 -4.75 -36.83 5.61
CA ILE A 27 -3.73 -35.94 5.02
C ILE A 27 -2.91 -35.25 6.11
N CYS A 28 -3.54 -34.73 7.16
CA CYS A 28 -2.82 -34.09 8.26
C CYS A 28 -1.98 -35.08 9.08
N SER A 29 -2.39 -36.34 9.17
CA SER A 29 -1.68 -37.38 9.94
C SER A 29 -0.47 -37.96 9.19
N ILE A 30 -0.51 -37.97 7.86
CA ILE A 30 0.56 -38.48 7.00
C ILE A 30 1.17 -37.28 6.32
N HIS A 31 2.10 -36.57 6.97
CA HIS A 31 2.71 -35.32 6.50
C HIS A 31 3.13 -35.40 5.01
N PRO A 32 2.28 -35.02 4.04
CA PRO A 32 2.59 -35.27 2.65
C PRO A 32 3.25 -34.02 2.11
N GLY A 33 4.13 -34.17 1.14
CA GLY A 33 4.55 -33.06 0.31
C GLY A 33 3.35 -32.34 -0.35
N PRO A 34 3.60 -31.28 -1.14
CA PRO A 34 2.54 -30.49 -1.76
C PRO A 34 1.53 -31.38 -2.52
N THR A 35 0.31 -31.46 -2.00
CA THR A 35 -0.77 -32.29 -2.55
C THR A 35 -1.53 -31.48 -3.60
N LYS A 36 -1.59 -31.97 -4.85
CA LYS A 36 -2.35 -31.36 -5.93
C LYS A 36 -3.81 -31.81 -5.86
N ILE A 37 -4.73 -30.86 -5.69
CA ILE A 37 -6.18 -31.10 -5.70
C ILE A 37 -6.70 -30.75 -7.10
N TYR A 38 -7.39 -31.69 -7.75
CA TYR A 38 -8.07 -31.44 -9.02
C TYR A 38 -9.57 -31.37 -8.75
N VAL A 39 -10.19 -30.22 -9.06
CA VAL A 39 -11.64 -30.05 -8.93
C VAL A 39 -12.25 -30.03 -10.33
N ASN A 40 -13.14 -30.98 -10.59
CA ASN A 40 -13.87 -31.04 -11.85
C ASN A 40 -15.05 -30.05 -11.83
N MET A 41 -14.91 -28.92 -12.51
CA MET A 41 -15.92 -27.84 -12.48
C MET A 41 -17.23 -28.18 -13.20
N LYS A 42 -17.30 -29.28 -13.97
CA LYS A 42 -18.51 -29.66 -14.71
C LYS A 42 -19.73 -29.94 -13.82
N HIS A 43 -19.54 -30.18 -12.52
CA HIS A 43 -20.62 -30.39 -11.55
C HIS A 43 -20.87 -29.19 -10.62
N VAL A 44 -19.96 -28.22 -10.55
CA VAL A 44 -20.10 -27.03 -9.69
C VAL A 44 -21.08 -26.02 -10.31
N GLU A 45 -21.18 -25.96 -11.64
CA GLU A 45 -22.10 -25.09 -12.37
C GLU A 45 -23.59 -25.51 -12.25
N LYS A 46 -23.90 -26.66 -11.63
CA LYS A 46 -25.27 -27.18 -11.47
C LYS A 46 -25.80 -27.09 -10.03
N LEU A 47 -25.34 -26.13 -9.24
CA LEU A 47 -25.99 -25.83 -7.95
C LEU A 47 -27.26 -25.01 -8.17
N PRO A 48 -28.39 -25.37 -7.53
CA PRO A 48 -29.63 -24.63 -7.69
C PRO A 48 -29.50 -23.24 -7.07
N THR A 49 -29.74 -22.21 -7.88
CA THR A 49 -30.07 -20.86 -7.41
C THR A 49 -31.20 -21.00 -6.40
N ILE A 50 -30.96 -20.56 -5.16
CA ILE A 50 -31.96 -20.56 -4.08
C ILE A 50 -33.11 -19.65 -4.53
N ASN A 51 -34.12 -20.25 -5.14
CA ASN A 51 -35.42 -19.63 -5.34
C ASN A 51 -36.16 -19.75 -4.01
N GLY A 52 -35.99 -18.74 -3.16
CA GLY A 52 -36.83 -18.51 -1.99
C GLY A 52 -38.28 -18.33 -2.43
N SER A 53 -39.07 -19.37 -2.21
CA SER A 53 -40.51 -19.43 -2.45
C SER A 53 -41.24 -18.44 -1.54
N GLY A 54 -41.72 -17.35 -2.16
CA GLY A 54 -43.00 -16.70 -1.94
C GLY A 54 -43.55 -16.57 -0.52
N ASP A 55 -43.48 -15.34 0.00
CA ASP A 55 -44.69 -14.75 0.56
C ASP A 55 -44.83 -13.28 0.14
N LYS A 56 -46.06 -12.91 -0.22
CA LYS A 56 -46.43 -11.65 -0.87
C LYS A 56 -46.18 -10.46 0.06
N SER A 57 -45.35 -9.52 -0.36
CA SER A 57 -45.56 -8.11 -0.02
C SER A 57 -45.16 -7.22 -1.20
N ASN A 58 -46.15 -6.48 -1.70
CA ASN A 58 -46.00 -5.49 -2.75
C ASN A 58 -45.22 -4.29 -2.19
N LEU A 59 -43.97 -4.11 -2.60
CA LEU A 59 -43.30 -2.80 -2.53
C LEU A 59 -42.59 -2.54 -3.85
N SER A 60 -43.33 -1.84 -4.71
CA SER A 60 -42.81 -0.99 -5.77
C SER A 60 -41.87 0.06 -5.16
N GLY A 61 -40.66 0.16 -5.69
CA GLY A 61 -39.69 1.20 -5.32
C GLY A 61 -38.31 0.88 -5.87
N GLU A 62 -37.85 1.69 -6.81
CA GLU A 62 -36.60 1.61 -7.55
C GLU A 62 -35.36 1.54 -6.62
N ASP A 63 -34.59 0.45 -6.64
CA ASP A 63 -33.21 0.42 -6.11
C ASP A 63 -32.30 -0.42 -7.02
N SER A 64 -32.03 0.11 -8.22
CA SER A 64 -31.08 -0.47 -9.18
C SER A 64 -29.70 0.25 -9.18
N GLY A 65 -29.47 1.13 -8.20
CA GLY A 65 -28.30 2.02 -8.19
C GLY A 65 -27.05 1.46 -7.52
N LYS A 66 -27.19 0.58 -6.52
CA LYS A 66 -26.06 0.19 -5.65
C LYS A 66 -25.14 -0.88 -6.26
N GLN A 67 -25.66 -1.76 -7.11
CA GLN A 67 -24.86 -2.86 -7.65
C GLN A 67 -23.86 -2.39 -8.73
N LYS A 68 -24.24 -1.40 -9.55
CA LYS A 68 -23.41 -0.91 -10.66
C LYS A 68 -22.09 -0.27 -10.22
N HIS A 69 -22.07 0.39 -9.06
CA HIS A 69 -20.86 1.07 -8.57
C HIS A 69 -19.80 0.08 -8.06
N SER A 70 -20.23 -1.05 -7.49
CA SER A 70 -19.33 -2.13 -7.06
C SER A 70 -18.64 -2.79 -8.26
N ASP A 71 -19.40 -3.03 -9.33
CA ASP A 71 -18.90 -3.67 -10.54
C ASP A 71 -17.88 -2.79 -11.27
N LEU A 72 -18.15 -1.47 -11.34
CA LEU A 72 -17.22 -0.50 -11.93
C LEU A 72 -15.91 -0.41 -11.15
N ASN A 73 -15.96 -0.31 -9.82
CA ASN A 73 -14.77 -0.26 -8.97
C ASN A 73 -13.91 -1.53 -9.13
N MET A 74 -14.54 -2.70 -9.23
CA MET A 74 -13.84 -3.96 -9.46
C MET A 74 -13.17 -3.98 -10.85
N CYS A 75 -13.84 -3.49 -11.89
CA CYS A 75 -13.27 -3.42 -13.24
C CYS A 75 -12.06 -2.47 -13.30
N LEU A 76 -12.18 -1.28 -12.71
CA LEU A 76 -11.07 -0.31 -12.63
C LEU A 76 -9.88 -0.87 -11.85
N ALA A 77 -10.10 -1.59 -10.75
CA ALA A 77 -9.03 -2.26 -10.01
C ALA A 77 -8.33 -3.34 -10.85
N GLN A 78 -9.07 -4.11 -11.65
CA GLN A 78 -8.48 -5.08 -12.57
C GLN A 78 -7.62 -4.42 -13.64
N TRP A 79 -8.09 -3.31 -14.23
CA TRP A 79 -7.29 -2.55 -15.19
C TRP A 79 -6.03 -1.94 -14.57
N HIS A 80 -6.15 -1.41 -13.35
CA HIS A 80 -5.01 -0.87 -12.61
C HIS A 80 -3.93 -1.94 -12.38
N MET A 81 -4.32 -3.15 -11.99
CA MET A 81 -3.38 -4.26 -11.80
C MET A 81 -2.72 -4.70 -13.12
N LYS A 82 -3.45 -4.68 -14.24
CA LYS A 82 -2.87 -4.96 -15.57
C LYS A 82 -1.85 -3.90 -15.97
N LEU A 83 -2.18 -2.61 -15.81
CA LEU A 83 -1.26 -1.51 -16.10
C LEU A 83 -0.02 -1.56 -15.20
N LEU A 84 -0.20 -1.81 -13.90
CA LEU A 84 0.92 -1.99 -12.98
C LEU A 84 1.82 -3.15 -13.43
N SER A 85 1.26 -4.29 -13.82
CA SER A 85 2.06 -5.42 -14.32
C SER A 85 2.86 -5.10 -15.57
N TRP A 86 2.35 -4.23 -16.45
CA TRP A 86 3.00 -3.89 -17.72
C TRP A 86 4.03 -2.76 -17.59
N TYR A 87 3.77 -1.81 -16.70
CA TYR A 87 4.52 -0.55 -16.65
C TYR A 87 5.24 -0.31 -15.33
N LYS A 88 5.22 -1.27 -14.39
CA LYS A 88 5.99 -1.17 -13.15
C LYS A 88 7.48 -1.04 -13.47
N ASN A 89 8.05 0.08 -13.03
CA ASN A 89 9.48 0.33 -13.15
C ASN A 89 10.21 -0.32 -11.98
N GLU A 90 11.23 -1.13 -12.27
CA GLU A 90 12.04 -1.84 -11.27
C GLU A 90 12.80 -0.88 -10.34
N ASN A 91 13.12 0.32 -10.82
CA ASN A 91 14.02 1.24 -10.12
C ASN A 91 13.29 2.23 -9.20
N ASN A 92 12.05 2.62 -9.53
CA ASN A 92 11.46 3.85 -8.98
C ASN A 92 10.14 3.67 -8.21
N LYS A 93 9.71 2.45 -7.86
CA LYS A 93 8.40 2.13 -7.25
C LYS A 93 7.15 2.58 -8.03
N GLY A 94 7.27 3.47 -9.01
CA GLY A 94 6.19 3.99 -9.84
C GLY A 94 6.02 3.23 -11.16
N MET A 95 5.02 3.66 -11.94
CA MET A 95 4.79 3.16 -13.30
C MET A 95 5.43 4.11 -14.32
N THR A 96 5.96 3.57 -15.41
CA THR A 96 6.59 4.34 -16.48
C THR A 96 6.12 3.82 -17.83
N TYR A 97 5.50 4.68 -18.64
CA TYR A 97 5.11 4.38 -20.00
C TYR A 97 6.25 4.71 -20.98
N ILE A 98 6.63 3.76 -21.84
CA ILE A 98 7.73 3.95 -22.79
C ILE A 98 7.16 4.37 -24.15
N ARG A 99 7.41 5.62 -24.55
CA ARG A 99 7.07 6.15 -25.89
C ARG A 99 8.34 6.19 -26.76
N PRO A 100 8.23 6.24 -28.11
CA PRO A 100 9.37 6.52 -28.98
C PRO A 100 10.18 7.79 -28.61
N VAL A 101 9.54 8.76 -27.96
CA VAL A 101 10.15 10.03 -27.53
C VAL A 101 10.85 9.90 -26.16
N GLY A 102 10.61 8.81 -25.43
CA GLY A 102 11.23 8.54 -24.12
C GLY A 102 10.27 7.97 -23.07
N PRO A 103 10.79 7.55 -21.91
CA PRO A 103 10.00 7.08 -20.78
C PRO A 103 9.25 8.23 -20.09
N ILE A 104 7.99 8.01 -19.75
CA ILE A 104 7.11 8.97 -19.09
C ILE A 104 6.66 8.37 -17.74
N PRO A 105 6.98 8.98 -16.59
CA PRO A 105 6.44 8.54 -15.32
C PRO A 105 4.93 8.80 -15.29
N LEU A 106 4.15 7.77 -14.97
CA LEU A 106 2.70 7.87 -14.86
C LEU A 106 2.35 8.32 -13.44
N SER A 107 1.64 9.45 -13.34
CA SER A 107 1.04 9.89 -12.08
C SER A 107 -0.21 9.05 -11.76
N PRO A 108 -0.63 8.94 -10.48
CA PRO A 108 -1.85 8.21 -10.12
C PRO A 108 -3.09 8.65 -10.91
N VAL A 109 -3.24 9.95 -11.16
CA VAL A 109 -4.35 10.52 -11.97
C VAL A 109 -4.31 10.00 -13.40
N MET A 110 -3.13 9.94 -14.03
CA MET A 110 -2.99 9.41 -15.39
C MET A 110 -3.31 7.92 -15.48
N VAL A 111 -2.98 7.15 -14.44
CA VAL A 111 -3.31 5.71 -14.40
C VAL A 111 -4.81 5.52 -14.27
N LEU A 112 -5.49 6.30 -13.41
CA LEU A 112 -6.95 6.26 -13.26
C LEU A 112 -7.66 6.65 -14.56
N ASP A 113 -7.25 7.74 -15.20
CA ASP A 113 -7.77 8.18 -16.52
C ASP A 113 -7.63 7.07 -17.57
N TRP A 114 -6.49 6.35 -17.55
CA TRP A 114 -6.26 5.23 -18.47
C TRP A 114 -7.15 4.02 -18.14
N CYS A 115 -7.36 3.69 -16.86
CA CYS A 115 -8.30 2.64 -16.47
C CYS A 115 -9.72 2.92 -16.96
N HIS A 116 -10.20 4.17 -16.81
CA HIS A 116 -11.51 4.58 -17.32
C HIS A 116 -11.59 4.44 -18.85
N ALA A 117 -10.58 4.93 -19.57
CA ALA A 117 -10.57 4.81 -21.02
C ALA A 117 -10.46 3.36 -21.52
N LEU A 118 -9.84 2.46 -20.77
CA LEU A 118 -9.81 1.02 -21.07
C LEU A 118 -11.18 0.37 -20.89
N ASP A 119 -11.89 0.72 -19.82
CA ASP A 119 -13.25 0.24 -19.56
C ASP A 119 -14.24 0.71 -20.63
N GLU A 120 -14.12 1.98 -21.05
CA GLU A 120 -14.92 2.57 -22.12
C GLU A 120 -14.49 2.17 -23.55
N GLY A 121 -13.41 1.38 -23.69
CA GLY A 121 -12.86 0.97 -24.98
C GLY A 121 -12.23 2.09 -25.82
N GLN A 122 -11.92 3.24 -25.21
CA GLN A 122 -11.28 4.40 -25.84
C GLN A 122 -9.74 4.31 -25.84
N ALA A 123 -9.17 3.39 -25.06
CA ALA A 123 -7.73 3.14 -25.00
C ALA A 123 -7.43 1.64 -25.07
N THR A 124 -6.15 1.30 -25.27
CA THR A 124 -5.65 -0.07 -25.15
C THR A 124 -4.50 -0.12 -24.15
N LEU A 125 -4.08 -1.33 -23.75
CA LEU A 125 -2.97 -1.47 -22.81
C LEU A 125 -1.66 -0.90 -23.34
N SER A 126 -1.48 -0.82 -24.67
CA SER A 126 -0.27 -0.27 -25.31
C SER A 126 -0.42 1.17 -25.77
N VAL A 127 -1.64 1.64 -25.98
CA VAL A 127 -1.96 2.99 -26.48
C VAL A 127 -2.77 3.75 -25.43
N PRO A 128 -2.15 4.72 -24.73
CA PRO A 128 -2.84 5.53 -23.72
C PRO A 128 -3.92 6.40 -24.36
N PRO A 129 -4.92 6.85 -23.58
CA PRO A 129 -6.00 7.67 -24.09
C PRO A 129 -5.52 9.03 -24.57
N ASN A 130 -6.24 9.60 -25.54
CA ASN A 130 -6.01 10.96 -26.04
C ASN A 130 -6.64 12.01 -25.10
N LEU A 131 -6.25 11.98 -23.83
CA LEU A 131 -6.71 12.92 -22.81
C LEU A 131 -5.66 14.01 -22.57
N GLU A 132 -6.12 15.14 -22.05
CA GLU A 132 -5.24 16.27 -21.74
C GLU A 132 -4.16 15.92 -20.70
N SER A 133 -4.43 14.96 -19.81
CA SER A 133 -3.45 14.41 -18.85
C SER A 133 -2.25 13.74 -19.54
N PHE A 134 -2.45 13.23 -20.77
CA PHE A 134 -1.43 12.66 -21.66
C PHE A 134 -0.97 13.62 -22.77
N ASN A 135 -1.60 14.79 -22.92
CA ASN A 135 -1.21 15.82 -23.88
C ASN A 135 0.00 16.62 -23.37
N TRP A 136 1.18 16.16 -23.77
CA TRP A 136 2.44 16.79 -23.37
C TRP A 136 2.68 18.16 -23.97
N SER A 137 2.02 18.52 -25.08
CA SER A 137 2.14 19.86 -25.67
C SER A 137 1.65 20.96 -24.73
N ASN A 138 0.75 20.61 -23.78
CA ASN A 138 0.21 21.53 -22.78
C ASN A 138 1.00 21.53 -21.45
N LYS A 139 2.07 20.71 -21.32
CA LYS A 139 2.90 20.62 -20.09
C LYS A 139 4.23 21.38 -20.18
N VAL A 140 4.20 22.57 -20.76
CA VAL A 140 5.29 23.57 -20.67
C VAL A 140 4.86 24.61 -19.62
N PRO A 141 5.50 24.81 -18.44
CA PRO A 141 6.76 24.26 -17.91
C PRO A 141 6.68 23.77 -16.43
N PHE A 142 6.95 22.49 -16.16
CA PHE A 142 7.33 22.02 -14.80
C PHE A 142 8.85 21.82 -14.64
N LEU A 143 9.64 22.39 -15.54
CA LEU A 143 11.10 22.32 -15.50
C LEU A 143 11.69 23.72 -15.45
N HIS A 144 11.77 24.33 -14.26
CA HIS A 144 12.86 25.26 -13.95
C HIS A 144 13.10 25.38 -12.43
N PRO A 145 14.23 24.86 -11.91
CA PRO A 145 14.64 25.03 -10.50
C PRO A 145 15.25 26.41 -10.17
N ALA A 146 15.24 27.38 -11.09
CA ALA A 146 15.99 28.62 -10.92
C ALA A 146 15.27 29.82 -11.52
N HIS A 147 14.33 30.44 -10.79
CA HIS A 147 13.95 31.83 -11.05
C HIS A 147 13.66 32.56 -9.73
N LYS A 148 14.69 33.22 -9.21
CA LYS A 148 14.57 34.41 -8.37
C LYS A 148 14.34 35.59 -9.33
N VAL A 149 13.32 36.40 -9.04
CA VAL A 149 13.12 37.81 -9.45
C VAL A 149 13.30 38.13 -10.93
N GLN A 150 12.21 38.45 -11.64
CA GLN A 150 11.92 39.80 -12.15
C GLN A 150 10.58 39.77 -12.90
N ALA A 151 9.71 40.71 -12.54
CA ALA A 151 8.38 40.88 -13.09
C ALA A 151 8.42 41.29 -14.57
N GLN A 152 7.49 40.75 -15.36
CA GLN A 152 6.89 41.50 -16.45
C GLN A 152 5.41 41.13 -16.60
N ALA A 153 4.58 42.17 -16.55
CA ALA A 153 3.13 42.11 -16.45
C ALA A 153 2.48 41.55 -17.72
N SER A 154 1.48 40.70 -17.53
CA SER A 154 0.41 40.50 -18.50
C SER A 154 -0.92 40.54 -17.77
N GLN A 155 -1.81 41.39 -18.27
CA GLN A 155 -3.10 41.68 -17.68
C GLN A 155 -3.99 40.44 -17.74
N ASN A 156 -4.43 39.95 -16.59
CA ASN A 156 -5.61 39.12 -16.50
C ASN A 156 -6.41 39.58 -15.27
N ILE A 157 -7.68 39.92 -15.50
CA ILE A 157 -8.55 40.55 -14.52
C ILE A 157 -8.87 39.52 -13.44
N ASP A 158 -8.35 39.75 -12.23
CA ASP A 158 -8.58 38.91 -11.06
C ASP A 158 -9.88 39.35 -10.36
N ILE A 159 -10.85 38.44 -10.30
CA ILE A 159 -12.16 38.61 -9.66
C ILE A 159 -11.99 38.87 -8.14
N ASN A 160 -10.84 38.53 -7.55
CA ASN A 160 -10.52 38.85 -6.15
C ASN A 160 -10.19 40.34 -5.91
N SER A 161 -9.87 41.12 -6.96
CA SER A 161 -9.65 42.57 -6.81
C SER A 161 -10.94 43.35 -6.55
N ILE A 162 -12.11 42.82 -6.93
CA ILE A 162 -13.40 43.50 -6.74
C ILE A 162 -13.81 43.48 -5.26
N THR A 163 -13.47 42.40 -4.54
CA THR A 163 -13.74 42.27 -3.09
C THR A 163 -12.85 43.20 -2.25
N GLY A 164 -11.60 43.42 -2.68
CA GLY A 164 -10.67 44.33 -1.99
C GLY A 164 -11.08 45.81 -2.12
N VAL A 165 -11.59 46.21 -3.29
CA VAL A 165 -12.04 47.59 -3.52
C VAL A 165 -13.32 47.90 -2.72
N LEU A 166 -14.26 46.95 -2.60
CA LEU A 166 -15.45 47.14 -1.76
C LEU A 166 -15.08 47.29 -0.27
N LEU A 167 -14.10 46.53 0.23
CA LEU A 167 -13.68 46.61 1.63
C LEU A 167 -13.01 47.95 1.96
N LEU A 168 -12.16 48.46 1.06
CA LEU A 168 -11.55 49.79 1.23
C LEU A 168 -12.57 50.93 1.14
N GLN A 169 -13.57 50.82 0.25
CA GLN A 169 -14.64 51.82 0.15
C GLN A 169 -15.52 51.86 1.40
N THR A 170 -15.68 50.72 2.09
CA THR A 170 -16.47 50.62 3.32
C THR A 170 -15.73 51.24 4.52
N LEU A 171 -14.40 51.11 4.58
CA LEU A 171 -13.56 51.71 5.63
C LEU A 171 -13.35 53.23 5.44
N ALA A 172 -13.31 53.72 4.20
CA ALA A 172 -13.20 55.15 3.91
C ALA A 172 -14.44 55.96 4.32
N ASN A 173 -15.61 55.33 4.43
CA ASN A 173 -16.85 55.96 4.87
C ASN A 173 -17.02 55.99 6.41
N SER A 174 -16.07 55.43 7.18
CA SER A 174 -16.16 55.32 8.64
C SER A 174 -15.58 56.49 9.45
N GLY A 175 -15.19 57.59 8.79
CA GLY A 175 -14.95 58.88 9.46
C GLY A 175 -13.90 58.90 10.59
N LEU A 176 -12.87 58.05 10.53
CA LEU A 176 -11.76 58.07 11.49
C LEU A 176 -10.44 58.26 10.74
N PHE A 177 -9.68 59.23 11.24
CA PHE A 177 -8.30 59.63 10.88
C PHE A 177 -8.17 60.78 9.87
N SER A 178 -8.05 61.98 10.43
CA SER A 178 -7.39 63.14 9.80
C SER A 178 -5.88 62.90 9.63
N PRO A 179 -5.22 63.51 8.63
CA PRO A 179 -3.80 63.31 8.38
C PRO A 179 -2.96 64.24 9.27
N SER A 180 -1.90 63.71 9.90
CA SER A 180 -0.82 64.54 10.44
C SER A 180 0.49 64.17 9.76
N VAL A 181 1.08 65.19 9.15
CA VAL A 181 2.37 65.22 8.47
C VAL A 181 3.54 65.21 9.48
N SER A 182 4.74 64.89 8.96
CA SER A 182 6.09 64.99 9.57
C SER A 182 6.64 63.66 10.09
N SER A 183 7.93 63.34 10.00
CA SER A 183 9.10 63.91 9.32
C SER A 183 10.18 62.81 9.39
N ALA A 184 11.10 62.78 8.44
CA ALA A 184 12.19 61.82 8.38
C ALA A 184 13.20 62.01 9.52
N CYS A 185 13.60 60.91 10.17
CA CYS A 185 14.86 60.82 10.88
C CYS A 185 15.47 59.42 10.72
N THR A 186 16.60 59.39 10.03
CA THR A 186 17.57 58.30 9.94
C THR A 186 18.18 57.97 11.30
N SER A 187 18.33 56.68 11.61
CA SER A 187 19.23 56.21 12.66
C SER A 187 19.73 54.78 12.41
N PRO A 188 20.89 54.40 12.97
CA PRO A 188 21.82 53.49 12.33
C PRO A 188 21.74 52.04 12.81
N VAL A 189 22.26 51.17 11.94
CA VAL A 189 22.40 49.72 12.05
C VAL A 189 23.30 49.33 13.24
N PRO A 190 22.90 48.37 14.11
CA PRO A 190 23.79 47.78 15.09
C PRO A 190 24.60 46.60 14.50
N PRO A 191 25.82 46.32 15.01
CA PRO A 191 26.67 45.24 14.52
C PRO A 191 26.20 43.84 14.99
N PRO A 192 26.61 42.77 14.29
CA PRO A 192 26.12 41.41 14.54
C PRO A 192 26.75 40.80 15.80
N VAL A 193 25.90 40.27 16.68
CA VAL A 193 26.30 39.49 17.86
C VAL A 193 26.39 38.02 17.47
N THR A 194 27.54 37.41 17.73
CA THR A 194 27.82 35.98 17.55
C THR A 194 27.05 35.17 18.61
N PRO A 195 26.27 34.13 18.25
CA PRO A 195 25.53 33.36 19.25
C PRO A 195 26.44 32.34 19.95
N THR A 196 26.49 32.46 21.27
CA THR A 196 27.06 31.48 22.20
C THR A 196 26.25 30.18 22.14
N HIS A 197 26.93 29.07 21.90
CA HIS A 197 26.37 27.72 21.80
C HIS A 197 25.83 27.24 23.17
N ILE A 198 24.52 27.36 23.37
CA ILE A 198 23.79 26.70 24.47
C ILE A 198 23.65 25.21 24.11
N PRO A 199 23.93 24.25 25.02
CA PRO A 199 23.64 22.84 24.79
C PRO A 199 22.14 22.67 24.57
N GLN A 200 21.73 22.34 23.35
CA GLN A 200 20.34 21.97 23.07
C GLN A 200 20.05 20.59 23.67
N ASP A 201 19.11 20.55 24.61
CA ASP A 201 18.32 19.34 24.85
C ASP A 201 17.69 18.87 23.51
N PRO A 202 17.60 17.55 23.27
CA PRO A 202 17.10 17.04 22.01
C PRO A 202 15.65 17.53 21.75
N PRO A 203 15.30 17.90 20.51
CA PRO A 203 13.94 18.32 20.18
C PRO A 203 12.98 17.15 20.40
N ILE A 204 12.14 17.25 21.43
CA ILE A 204 10.98 16.39 21.65
C ILE A 204 9.83 16.93 20.78
N SER A 205 10.00 16.88 19.46
CA SER A 205 8.87 17.08 18.55
C SER A 205 8.39 15.70 18.12
N PRO A 206 7.10 15.34 18.35
CA PRO A 206 6.56 14.11 17.79
C PRO A 206 6.70 14.14 16.27
N PRO A 207 6.98 13.00 15.62
CA PRO A 207 7.07 12.92 14.17
C PRO A 207 5.81 13.52 13.53
N VAL A 208 6.00 14.31 12.48
CA VAL A 208 4.92 14.88 11.67
C VAL A 208 3.95 13.75 11.26
N PRO A 209 2.62 13.93 11.37
CA PRO A 209 1.64 12.94 10.98
C PRO A 209 1.82 12.64 9.50
N SER A 210 2.31 11.45 9.20
CA SER A 210 2.53 11.00 7.84
C SER A 210 1.60 9.82 7.59
N PRO A 211 0.82 9.82 6.49
CA PRO A 211 0.01 8.69 6.05
C PRO A 211 0.77 7.35 6.00
N SER A 212 2.10 7.40 5.95
CA SER A 212 3.02 6.26 5.99
C SER A 212 2.91 5.35 7.23
N HIS A 213 2.15 5.74 8.25
CA HIS A 213 1.94 4.93 9.45
C HIS A 213 0.67 4.08 9.43
N LEU A 214 -0.20 4.27 8.42
CA LEU A 214 -1.47 3.56 8.32
C LEU A 214 -1.27 2.04 8.20
N SER A 215 -0.40 1.56 7.31
CA SER A 215 -0.12 0.12 7.14
C SER A 215 0.36 -0.54 8.43
N HIS A 216 1.22 0.16 9.18
CA HIS A 216 1.76 -0.34 10.46
C HIS A 216 0.67 -0.42 11.53
N PHE A 217 -0.17 0.61 11.62
CA PHE A 217 -1.29 0.61 12.53
C PHE A 217 -2.31 -0.49 12.19
N LEU A 218 -2.60 -0.71 10.91
CA LEU A 218 -3.53 -1.76 10.47
C LEU A 218 -3.01 -3.18 10.78
N CYS A 219 -1.70 -3.40 10.64
CA CYS A 219 -1.05 -4.64 11.09
C CYS A 219 -1.12 -4.82 12.62
N TYR A 220 -0.94 -3.74 13.38
CA TYR A 220 -1.15 -3.74 14.83
C TYR A 220 -2.61 -4.07 15.20
N ALA A 221 -3.58 -3.48 14.49
CA ALA A 221 -4.99 -3.68 14.74
C ALA A 221 -5.42 -5.14 14.51
N GLU A 222 -4.89 -5.78 13.46
CA GLU A 222 -5.18 -7.18 13.17
C GLU A 222 -4.63 -8.12 14.27
N THR A 223 -3.43 -7.82 14.76
CA THR A 223 -2.75 -8.67 15.75
C THR A 223 -3.20 -8.43 17.19
N ASN A 224 -3.56 -7.19 17.56
CA ASN A 224 -3.82 -6.80 18.96
C ASN A 224 -5.27 -6.42 19.24
N LEU A 225 -6.02 -5.98 18.22
CA LEU A 225 -7.40 -5.51 18.38
C LEU A 225 -8.43 -6.48 17.80
N SER A 226 -7.97 -7.61 17.24
CA SER A 226 -8.81 -8.63 16.60
C SER A 226 -9.68 -8.07 15.46
N VAL A 227 -9.22 -7.01 14.80
CA VAL A 227 -9.88 -6.46 13.60
C VAL A 227 -9.44 -7.32 12.40
N CYS A 228 -10.36 -8.04 11.78
CA CYS A 228 -10.01 -8.89 10.63
C CYS A 228 -9.94 -8.08 9.33
N ASN A 229 -9.09 -8.52 8.39
CA ASN A 229 -9.00 -7.95 7.04
C ASN A 229 -8.64 -6.45 7.00
N THR A 230 -7.81 -5.97 7.94
CA THR A 230 -7.43 -4.55 8.03
C THR A 230 -6.74 -4.03 6.76
N THR A 231 -6.06 -4.89 6.02
CA THR A 231 -5.44 -4.58 4.73
C THR A 231 -6.43 -4.14 3.65
N LEU A 232 -7.71 -4.54 3.75
CA LEU A 232 -8.76 -4.07 2.84
C LEU A 232 -9.14 -2.61 3.08
N TYR A 233 -8.98 -2.13 4.32
CA TYR A 233 -9.30 -0.75 4.68
C TYR A 233 -8.19 0.23 4.31
N GLU A 234 -6.96 -0.27 4.12
CA GLU A 234 -5.77 0.54 3.88
C GLU A 234 -5.95 1.48 2.69
N TRP A 235 -6.38 0.94 1.55
CA TRP A 235 -6.59 1.72 0.33
C TRP A 235 -7.61 2.83 0.52
N GLU A 236 -8.76 2.53 1.13
CA GLU A 236 -9.86 3.47 1.27
C GLU A 236 -9.55 4.58 2.28
N LEU A 237 -8.88 4.22 3.39
CA LEU A 237 -8.40 5.19 4.37
C LEU A 237 -7.29 6.08 3.80
N GLU A 238 -6.36 5.51 3.02
CA GLU A 238 -5.30 6.28 2.35
C GLU A 238 -5.88 7.25 1.31
N LEU A 239 -6.86 6.80 0.51
CA LEU A 239 -7.56 7.62 -0.48
C LEU A 239 -8.22 8.85 0.16
N GLN A 240 -8.79 8.69 1.36
CA GLN A 240 -9.41 9.77 2.12
C GLN A 240 -8.41 10.54 3.01
N SER A 241 -7.11 10.23 2.93
CA SER A 241 -6.05 10.79 3.78
C SER A 241 -6.32 10.62 5.28
N ILE A 242 -6.94 9.50 5.67
CA ILE A 242 -7.26 9.14 7.05
C ILE A 242 -6.12 8.30 7.63
N GLY A 243 -5.30 8.94 8.46
CA GLY A 243 -4.27 8.28 9.27
C GLY A 243 -4.78 7.88 10.67
N PRO A 244 -3.99 7.07 11.42
CA PRO A 244 -4.29 6.72 12.81
C PRO A 244 -4.33 7.94 13.75
N ASP A 245 -3.67 9.04 13.38
CA ASP A 245 -3.59 10.29 14.14
C ASP A 245 -4.92 11.06 14.19
N ILE A 246 -5.71 11.03 13.11
CA ILE A 246 -7.01 11.70 13.01
C ILE A 246 -8.19 10.74 13.10
N LEU A 247 -7.95 9.44 13.19
CA LEU A 247 -8.98 8.40 13.14
C LEU A 247 -10.07 8.58 14.21
N MET A 248 -9.70 9.13 15.36
CA MET A 248 -10.64 9.38 16.46
C MET A 248 -11.62 10.53 16.15
N ASP A 249 -11.19 11.51 15.35
CA ASP A 249 -11.96 12.69 14.97
C ASP A 249 -12.86 12.47 13.75
N ILE A 250 -12.59 11.43 12.95
CA ILE A 250 -13.43 11.06 11.80
C ILE A 250 -14.78 10.53 12.28
N ASN A 251 -15.86 10.96 11.64
CA ASN A 251 -17.20 10.48 11.97
C ASN A 251 -17.40 8.99 11.59
N ASP A 252 -18.22 8.26 12.34
CA ASP A 252 -18.47 6.83 12.11
C ASP A 252 -19.12 6.55 10.75
N GLN A 253 -19.89 7.51 10.21
CA GLN A 253 -20.56 7.37 8.92
C GLN A 253 -19.57 7.36 7.75
N THR A 254 -18.49 8.14 7.82
CA THR A 254 -17.41 8.18 6.84
C THR A 254 -16.66 6.85 6.84
N LEU A 255 -16.35 6.31 8.03
CA LEU A 255 -15.70 5.01 8.15
C LEU A 255 -16.62 3.86 7.71
N ALA A 256 -17.93 3.96 7.96
CA ALA A 256 -18.90 3.00 7.45
C ALA A 256 -19.04 3.04 5.92
N ARG A 257 -18.98 4.24 5.31
CA ARG A 257 -18.93 4.39 3.85
C ARG A 257 -17.66 3.79 3.24
N ALA A 258 -16.56 3.77 4.00
CA ALA A 258 -15.34 3.07 3.66
C ALA A 258 -15.43 1.53 3.81
N GLY A 259 -16.60 0.98 4.15
CA GLY A 259 -16.83 -0.46 4.28
C GLY A 259 -16.35 -1.07 5.60
N ILE A 260 -16.01 -0.24 6.60
CA ILE A 260 -15.57 -0.71 7.92
C ILE A 260 -16.81 -1.01 8.76
N THR A 261 -16.84 -2.19 9.40
CA THR A 261 -17.98 -2.57 10.25
C THR A 261 -18.03 -1.73 11.52
N THR A 262 -19.21 -1.55 12.11
CA THR A 262 -19.37 -0.77 13.36
C THR A 262 -18.46 -1.28 14.48
N GLY A 263 -18.26 -2.60 14.60
CA GLY A 263 -17.36 -3.17 15.61
C GLY A 263 -15.90 -2.79 15.34
N ASP A 264 -15.47 -2.89 14.09
CA ASP A 264 -14.10 -2.55 13.70
C ASP A 264 -13.83 -1.05 13.83
N ILE A 265 -14.81 -0.19 13.54
CA ILE A 265 -14.71 1.27 13.79
C ILE A 265 -14.38 1.55 15.25
N ILE A 266 -15.09 0.91 16.18
CA ILE A 266 -14.86 1.09 17.63
C ILE A 266 -13.46 0.62 18.01
N HIS A 267 -13.03 -0.55 17.53
CA HIS A 267 -11.70 -1.09 17.81
C HIS A 267 -10.60 -0.21 17.25
N LEU A 268 -10.72 0.20 15.98
CA LEU A 268 -9.73 1.04 15.31
C LEU A 268 -9.62 2.41 16.00
N LYS A 269 -10.74 3.06 16.32
CA LYS A 269 -10.72 4.35 17.04
C LYS A 269 -10.04 4.25 18.40
N LYS A 270 -10.46 3.29 19.25
CA LYS A 270 -9.84 3.10 20.58
C LYS A 270 -8.37 2.68 20.48
N GLY A 271 -8.07 1.81 19.53
CA GLY A 271 -6.74 1.28 19.30
C GLY A 271 -5.76 2.31 18.75
N SER A 272 -6.22 3.26 17.94
CA SER A 272 -5.37 4.30 17.36
C SER A 272 -4.70 5.15 18.43
N LEU A 273 -5.46 5.56 19.45
CA LEU A 273 -4.95 6.34 20.59
C LEU A 273 -3.96 5.54 21.43
N LEU A 274 -4.24 4.25 21.66
CA LEU A 274 -3.35 3.35 22.41
C LEU A 274 -2.05 3.11 21.63
N TRP A 275 -2.15 2.87 20.33
CA TRP A 275 -1.02 2.64 19.45
C TRP A 275 -0.12 3.87 19.37
N TRP A 276 -0.70 5.06 19.11
CA TRP A 276 0.04 6.32 18.98
C TRP A 276 0.85 6.68 20.23
N ASN A 277 0.30 6.38 21.41
CA ASN A 277 0.97 6.63 22.69
C ASN A 277 1.92 5.49 23.11
N GLY A 278 1.76 4.31 22.49
CA GLY A 278 2.48 3.10 22.81
C GLY A 278 3.92 3.06 22.29
N PRO A 279 4.71 2.07 22.75
CA PRO A 279 6.08 1.87 22.29
C PRO A 279 6.18 1.51 20.81
N ASP A 280 5.12 0.92 20.24
CA ASP A 280 5.08 0.48 18.84
C ASP A 280 5.06 1.65 17.84
N ALA A 281 4.34 2.74 18.15
CA ALA A 281 4.37 3.96 17.34
C ALA A 281 5.66 4.78 17.55
N LYS A 282 6.24 4.71 18.76
CA LYS A 282 7.44 5.48 19.13
C LYS A 282 8.74 4.79 18.76
N ARG A 283 8.71 3.72 17.98
CA ARG A 283 9.93 3.00 17.60
C ARG A 283 10.83 3.96 16.82
N LYS A 284 11.82 4.52 17.51
CA LYS A 284 12.88 5.32 16.90
C LYS A 284 13.36 4.53 15.70
N HIS A 285 13.38 5.17 14.53
CA HIS A 285 14.11 4.71 13.36
C HIS A 285 15.58 4.57 13.79
N SER A 286 15.89 3.47 14.45
CA SER A 286 17.22 3.11 14.83
C SER A 286 17.84 2.67 13.53
N ASN A 287 18.81 3.44 13.06
CA ASN A 287 19.64 3.06 11.93
C ASN A 287 19.99 1.58 12.04
N THR A 288 19.67 0.84 10.98
CA THR A 288 20.10 -0.55 10.78
C THR A 288 21.59 -0.66 11.09
N GLY A 289 21.94 -1.27 12.21
CA GLY A 289 23.33 -1.61 12.55
C GLY A 289 23.66 -1.49 14.03
N ALA A 290 23.34 -2.54 14.80
CA ALA A 290 24.13 -3.09 15.93
C ALA A 290 23.18 -3.79 16.91
N SER A 291 23.10 -5.12 16.78
CA SER A 291 22.66 -5.97 17.88
C SER A 291 23.78 -5.96 18.92
N SER A 292 23.60 -5.24 20.02
CA SER A 292 24.37 -5.46 21.25
C SER A 292 23.49 -6.28 22.18
N GLY A 293 23.85 -7.54 22.35
CA GLY A 293 23.31 -8.36 23.42
C GLY A 293 23.70 -7.78 24.77
N ASN A 294 22.86 -8.05 25.77
CA ASN A 294 23.30 -8.58 27.05
C ASN A 294 22.10 -9.23 27.75
N GLU A 295 22.27 -10.51 28.06
CA GLU A 295 21.43 -11.29 28.96
C GLU A 295 21.69 -10.87 30.41
N GLN A 296 20.67 -10.85 31.27
CA GLN A 296 20.67 -11.64 32.50
C GLN A 296 19.30 -11.73 33.18
N VAL A 297 18.79 -12.98 33.21
CA VAL A 297 18.28 -13.75 34.36
C VAL A 297 17.05 -13.26 35.15
N GLY A 298 15.97 -14.04 35.02
CA GLY A 298 14.86 -14.18 35.98
C GLY A 298 13.77 -15.13 35.43
N GLN A 299 13.62 -16.31 36.04
CA GLN A 299 12.83 -17.46 35.58
C GLN A 299 11.29 -17.26 35.60
N ALA A 300 10.56 -17.84 34.63
CA ALA A 300 9.47 -18.82 34.83
C ALA A 300 8.87 -19.34 33.50
N SER A 301 9.04 -20.65 33.27
CA SER A 301 8.24 -21.60 32.47
C SER A 301 7.38 -21.15 31.26
N SER A 302 7.94 -21.29 30.06
CA SER A 302 7.24 -21.76 28.84
C SER A 302 8.27 -22.36 27.87
N PRO A 303 7.96 -23.41 27.07
CA PRO A 303 8.95 -24.00 26.16
C PRO A 303 9.40 -22.96 25.13
N PRO A 304 10.70 -22.80 24.86
CA PRO A 304 11.17 -21.78 23.93
C PRO A 304 10.76 -22.18 22.52
N THR A 305 9.81 -21.45 21.94
CA THR A 305 9.63 -21.38 20.49
C THR A 305 10.95 -20.88 19.92
N ARG A 306 11.80 -21.82 19.46
CA ARG A 306 13.06 -21.46 18.80
C ARG A 306 12.72 -20.47 17.69
N PRO A 307 13.33 -19.27 17.65
CA PRO A 307 13.06 -18.34 16.58
C PRO A 307 13.37 -19.03 15.26
N LEU A 308 12.37 -19.11 14.37
CA LEU A 308 12.55 -19.63 13.01
C LEU A 308 13.69 -18.83 12.38
N LYS A 309 14.81 -19.49 12.08
CA LYS A 309 15.98 -18.87 11.47
C LYS A 309 15.57 -18.35 10.10
N LYS A 310 15.33 -17.05 9.99
CA LYS A 310 15.12 -16.39 8.70
C LYS A 310 16.44 -16.33 7.96
N ILE A 311 16.47 -16.82 6.72
CA ILE A 311 17.62 -16.74 5.83
C ILE A 311 17.34 -15.61 4.84
N THR A 312 18.38 -14.83 4.53
CA THR A 312 18.31 -13.81 3.48
C THR A 312 18.71 -14.46 2.16
N TYR A 313 17.84 -14.37 1.18
CA TYR A 313 18.03 -14.84 -0.18
C TYR A 313 18.32 -13.65 -1.09
N GLU A 314 19.20 -13.85 -2.05
CA GLU A 314 19.47 -12.94 -3.15
C GLU A 314 19.18 -13.68 -4.46
N LYS A 315 18.16 -13.24 -5.19
CA LYS A 315 17.84 -13.72 -6.53
C LYS A 315 18.57 -12.83 -7.54
N ARG A 316 19.41 -13.39 -8.40
CA ARG A 316 20.11 -12.65 -9.48
C ARG A 316 19.67 -13.17 -10.84
N PHE A 317 19.15 -12.32 -11.69
CA PHE A 317 18.76 -12.66 -13.05
C PHE A 317 19.96 -12.59 -14.00
N LYS A 318 19.95 -13.38 -15.08
CA LYS A 318 21.07 -13.44 -16.03
C LYS A 318 21.29 -12.15 -16.83
N ASP A 319 20.27 -11.31 -16.91
CA ASP A 319 20.26 -10.01 -17.60
C ASP A 319 20.79 -8.84 -16.73
N GLY A 320 21.18 -9.11 -15.47
CA GLY A 320 21.81 -8.13 -14.60
C GLY A 320 20.90 -7.53 -13.52
N GLY A 321 19.67 -8.03 -13.35
CA GLY A 321 18.79 -7.67 -12.24
C GLY A 321 18.99 -8.51 -10.98
N GLY A 322 18.53 -8.03 -9.82
CA GLY A 322 18.46 -8.87 -8.62
C GLY A 322 17.55 -8.34 -7.52
N CYS A 323 17.01 -9.23 -6.68
CA CYS A 323 16.19 -8.86 -5.53
C CYS A 323 16.60 -9.63 -4.27
N HIS A 324 16.44 -8.98 -3.12
CA HIS A 324 16.70 -9.57 -1.81
C HIS A 324 15.38 -9.82 -1.09
N PHE A 325 15.23 -10.99 -0.47
CA PHE A 325 14.08 -11.29 0.37
C PHE A 325 14.47 -12.20 1.54
N THR A 326 13.73 -12.12 2.65
CA THR A 326 13.96 -12.99 3.81
C THR A 326 12.86 -14.02 3.91
N ALA A 327 13.21 -15.30 3.96
CA ALA A 327 12.26 -16.39 4.08
C ALA A 327 12.79 -17.50 5.01
N SER A 328 11.93 -18.46 5.34
CA SER A 328 12.34 -19.70 6.00
C SER A 328 13.31 -20.49 5.11
N PRO A 329 14.16 -21.37 5.67
CA PRO A 329 15.09 -22.17 4.89
C PRO A 329 14.41 -22.98 3.79
N MET A 330 14.68 -22.67 2.51
CA MET A 330 14.26 -23.47 1.36
C MET A 330 14.98 -24.84 1.38
N THR A 331 14.21 -25.91 1.33
CA THR A 331 14.70 -27.28 1.17
C THR A 331 14.78 -27.63 -0.31
N ILE A 332 15.87 -28.27 -0.74
CA ILE A 332 15.96 -28.88 -2.08
C ILE A 332 15.02 -30.09 -2.09
N ASN A 333 14.01 -30.09 -2.96
CA ASN A 333 13.24 -31.30 -3.26
C ASN A 333 14.19 -32.33 -3.85
N LYS A 334 14.43 -33.43 -3.14
CA LYS A 334 15.31 -34.52 -3.60
C LYS A 334 14.61 -35.54 -4.49
N ASP A 335 13.32 -35.34 -4.75
CA ASP A 335 12.47 -36.30 -5.49
C ASP A 335 12.23 -35.85 -6.94
N ASP A 336 13.10 -35.00 -7.51
CA ASP A 336 12.99 -34.56 -8.89
C ASP A 336 13.58 -35.65 -9.82
N ASP A 337 12.68 -36.50 -10.32
CA ASP A 337 12.94 -37.63 -11.21
C ASP A 337 13.37 -37.14 -12.61
N GLY A 338 14.61 -36.63 -12.71
CA GLY A 338 15.37 -36.45 -13.95
C GLY A 338 14.73 -35.57 -15.05
N SER A 339 13.55 -35.00 -14.81
CA SER A 339 12.85 -34.18 -15.78
C SER A 339 13.58 -32.85 -15.85
N LYS A 340 14.17 -32.55 -17.02
CA LYS A 340 14.82 -31.27 -17.30
C LYS A 340 13.83 -30.14 -17.01
N LEU A 341 13.92 -29.56 -15.80
CA LEU A 341 13.28 -28.28 -15.52
C LEU A 341 13.85 -27.28 -16.52
N ALA A 342 12.98 -26.47 -17.10
CA ALA A 342 13.37 -25.37 -17.96
C ALA A 342 14.47 -24.56 -17.26
N PRO A 343 15.53 -24.12 -17.97
CA PRO A 343 16.57 -23.28 -17.38
C PRO A 343 15.91 -22.09 -16.70
N LEU A 344 16.11 -21.97 -15.38
CA LEU A 344 15.68 -20.77 -14.68
C LEU A 344 16.53 -19.60 -15.18
N ASP A 345 15.89 -18.48 -15.44
CA ASP A 345 16.52 -17.22 -15.86
C ASP A 345 17.22 -16.48 -14.71
N TYR A 346 17.34 -17.13 -13.54
CA TYR A 346 17.97 -16.57 -12.35
C TYR A 346 18.79 -17.60 -11.56
N ASP A 347 19.82 -17.10 -10.89
CA ASP A 347 20.56 -17.77 -9.83
C ASP A 347 20.01 -17.35 -8.47
N LEU A 348 19.91 -18.29 -7.52
CA LEU A 348 19.49 -18.01 -6.15
C LEU A 348 20.67 -18.21 -5.20
N TYR A 349 21.06 -17.15 -4.50
CA TYR A 349 22.07 -17.15 -3.46
C TYR A 349 21.40 -17.02 -2.10
N TYR A 350 22.03 -17.55 -1.06
CA TYR A 350 21.58 -17.31 0.30
C TYR A 350 22.76 -16.92 1.18
N HIS A 351 22.51 -15.96 2.07
CA HIS A 351 23.46 -15.52 3.07
C HIS A 351 23.07 -16.12 4.41
N CYS A 352 23.80 -17.16 4.81
CA CYS A 352 23.80 -17.63 6.19
C CYS A 352 24.88 -16.86 6.95
N THR A 353 24.50 -15.90 7.78
CA THR A 353 25.40 -15.39 8.83
C THR A 353 25.56 -16.47 9.90
N PRO A 354 26.65 -17.26 9.86
CA PRO A 354 27.78 -16.98 10.77
C PRO A 354 29.17 -17.23 10.15
N ARG A 355 30.16 -16.39 10.51
CA ARG A 355 31.60 -16.47 10.12
C ARG A 355 31.86 -16.93 8.67
N SER A 356 31.87 -15.95 7.75
CA SER A 356 32.56 -15.98 6.45
C SER A 356 32.44 -17.28 5.63
N SER A 357 31.34 -17.45 4.89
CA SER A 357 31.26 -18.34 3.71
C SER A 357 30.03 -18.00 2.86
N GLN A 358 30.21 -17.43 1.66
CA GLN A 358 29.19 -17.44 0.60
C GLN A 358 29.11 -18.85 0.02
N ARG A 359 27.91 -19.40 -0.16
CA ARG A 359 27.70 -20.67 -0.88
C ARG A 359 26.72 -20.44 -2.02
N GLN A 360 27.14 -20.78 -3.24
CA GLN A 360 26.30 -20.78 -4.43
C GLN A 360 25.46 -22.05 -4.44
N MET A 361 24.17 -21.91 -4.74
CA MET A 361 23.30 -23.04 -4.99
C MET A 361 23.31 -23.32 -6.49
N GLN A 362 24.18 -24.23 -6.94
CA GLN A 362 24.12 -24.75 -8.31
C GLN A 362 23.14 -25.92 -8.33
N ARG A 363 22.22 -25.92 -9.30
CA ARG A 363 21.35 -27.05 -9.60
C ARG A 363 22.00 -27.93 -10.66
#